data_AF-A0A968ZRA2-F1
#
_entry.id   AF-A0A968ZRA2-F1
#
_cell.length_a   1.000
_cell.length_b   1.000
_cell.length_c   1.000
_cell.angle_alpha   90.00
_cell.angle_beta   90.00
_cell.angle_gamma   90.00
#
_symmetry.space_group_name_H-M   'P 1'
#
loop_
_entity.id
_entity.type
_entity.pdbx_description
1 polymer ?
#
loop_
_entity_poly.entity_id
_entity_poly.type
_entity_poly.pdbx_seq_one_letter_code
_entity_poly.pdbx_strand_id
1 'polypeptide(L)'
;MKSSNVPKPGESLAAYVHRLRLALGMSQQAVSEKSGVHAQSIGKIERGHTTVLKQKTQRGLAYALDIPEAHLEAAAKGISVEETGALKFCPQCWIPGNAPDAMWLHIHAHYCFRCGSALRHNCVQCDSPITSLKHRFCPYCGTAYNAPEKAES
;
A
#
# COMPACT_ATOMS: atom_id res chain seq x y z
N MET A 1 -3.15 12.67 17.09
CA MET A 1 -3.40 11.29 16.61
C MET A 1 -3.21 11.30 15.10
N LYS A 2 -2.15 10.66 14.57
CA LYS A 2 -1.96 10.58 13.11
C LYS A 2 -2.93 9.53 12.58
N SER A 3 -4.01 9.97 11.94
CA SER A 3 -4.89 9.10 11.17
C SER A 3 -4.04 8.35 10.15
N SER A 4 -4.17 7.03 10.09
CA SER A 4 -3.46 6.23 9.10
C SER A 4 -3.82 6.72 7.68
N ASN A 5 -2.81 7.08 6.88
CA ASN A 5 -2.96 7.49 5.48
C ASN A 5 -3.16 6.28 4.54
N VAL A 6 -3.53 5.14 5.11
CA VAL A 6 -3.84 3.90 4.41
C VAL A 6 -5.36 3.85 4.19
N PRO A 7 -5.85 3.51 2.99
CA PRO A 7 -7.24 3.15 2.75
C PRO A 7 -7.70 2.05 3.71
N LYS A 8 -8.88 2.22 4.29
CA LYS A 8 -9.49 1.17 5.11
C LYS A 8 -10.08 0.07 4.20
N PRO A 9 -10.17 -1.19 4.66
CA PRO A 9 -10.86 -2.24 3.93
C PRO A 9 -12.29 -1.81 3.56
N GLY A 10 -12.66 -1.88 2.28
CA GLY A 10 -13.97 -1.47 1.77
C GLY A 10 -14.22 0.05 1.71
N GLU A 11 -13.22 0.89 2.00
CA GLU A 11 -13.35 2.34 1.87
C GLU A 11 -13.40 2.74 0.39
N SER A 12 -14.45 3.45 -0.02
CA SER A 12 -14.54 3.98 -1.37
C SER A 12 -13.50 5.08 -1.60
N LEU A 13 -13.07 5.26 -2.86
CA LEU A 13 -12.22 6.39 -3.26
C LEU A 13 -12.74 7.74 -2.76
N ALA A 14 -14.05 7.97 -2.82
CA ALA A 14 -14.70 9.20 -2.38
C ALA A 14 -14.49 9.44 -0.87
N ALA A 15 -14.79 8.42 -0.06
CA ALA A 15 -14.62 8.47 1.39
C ALA A 15 -13.14 8.64 1.78
N TYR A 16 -12.25 7.92 1.09
CA TYR A 16 -10.80 7.98 1.30
C TYR A 16 -10.25 9.39 1.05
N VAL A 17 -10.53 9.97 -0.12
CA VAL A 17 -10.07 11.33 -0.49
C VAL A 17 -10.64 12.38 0.47
N HIS A 18 -11.92 12.29 0.79
CA HIS A 18 -12.58 13.21 1.72
C HIS A 18 -11.94 13.17 3.12
N ARG A 19 -11.71 11.97 3.65
CA ARG A 19 -11.07 11.77 4.95
C ARG A 19 -9.66 12.35 5.00
N LEU A 20 -8.84 12.10 3.98
CA LEU A 20 -7.47 12.63 3.93
C LEU A 20 -7.46 14.16 3.84
N ARG A 21 -8.31 14.73 2.99
CA ARG A 21 -8.43 16.18 2.88
C ARG A 21 -8.76 16.83 4.22
N LEU A 22 -9.75 16.28 4.95
CA LEU A 22 -10.13 16.79 6.27
C LEU A 22 -9.03 16.60 7.31
N ALA A 23 -8.32 15.47 7.28
CA ALA A 23 -7.18 15.23 8.18
C ALA A 23 -6.04 16.23 7.97
N LEU A 24 -5.88 16.74 6.75
CA LEU A 24 -4.92 17.80 6.41
C LEU A 24 -5.47 19.22 6.62
N GLY A 25 -6.73 19.37 7.05
CA GLY A 25 -7.37 20.67 7.23
C GLY A 25 -7.57 21.45 5.93
N MET A 26 -7.56 20.79 4.78
CA MET A 26 -7.62 21.44 3.47
C MET A 26 -9.06 21.61 2.98
N SER A 27 -9.35 22.72 2.28
CA SER A 27 -10.58 22.87 1.49
C SER A 27 -10.46 22.15 0.14
N GLN A 28 -11.57 21.90 -0.56
CA GLN A 28 -11.53 21.35 -1.92
C GLN A 28 -10.76 22.27 -2.89
N GLN A 29 -10.85 23.58 -2.68
CA GLN A 29 -10.11 24.59 -3.43
C GLN A 29 -8.60 24.48 -3.19
N ALA A 30 -8.18 24.34 -1.93
CA ALA A 30 -6.77 24.17 -1.59
C ALA A 30 -6.18 22.87 -2.19
N VAL A 31 -6.95 21.78 -2.19
CA VAL A 31 -6.54 20.53 -2.86
C VAL A 31 -6.46 20.73 -4.38
N SER A 32 -7.42 21.45 -4.98
CA SER A 32 -7.41 21.76 -6.41
C SER A 32 -6.14 22.51 -6.83
N GLU A 33 -5.80 23.57 -6.11
CA GLU A 33 -4.59 24.36 -6.36
C GLU A 33 -3.32 23.53 -6.20
N LYS A 34 -3.22 22.75 -5.11
CA LYS A 34 -2.03 21.93 -4.84
C LYS A 34 -1.88 20.75 -5.81
N SER A 35 -2.98 20.16 -6.27
CA SER A 35 -2.97 19.00 -7.18
C SER A 35 -2.92 19.37 -8.67
N GLY A 36 -3.22 20.64 -9.02
CA GLY A 36 -3.45 21.04 -10.41
C GLY A 36 -4.70 20.38 -11.03
N VAL A 37 -5.60 19.83 -10.22
CA VAL A 37 -6.87 19.24 -10.64
C VAL A 37 -8.00 20.22 -10.35
N HIS A 38 -8.81 20.53 -11.35
CA HIS A 38 -9.91 21.49 -11.21
C HIS A 38 -10.85 21.18 -10.02
N ALA A 39 -11.22 22.20 -9.24
CA ALA A 39 -12.06 22.06 -8.04
C ALA A 39 -13.38 21.31 -8.28
N GLN A 40 -14.00 21.51 -9.44
CA GLN A 40 -15.21 20.75 -9.82
C GLN A 40 -14.95 19.24 -9.93
N SER A 41 -13.77 18.83 -10.41
CA SER A 41 -13.37 17.42 -10.49
C SER A 41 -13.15 16.84 -9.10
N ILE A 42 -12.53 17.61 -8.19
CA ILE A 42 -12.41 17.22 -6.77
C ILE A 42 -13.80 16.96 -6.16
N GLY A 43 -14.73 17.89 -6.37
CA GLY A 43 -16.11 17.74 -5.90
C GLY A 43 -16.87 16.56 -6.54
N LYS A 44 -16.53 16.13 -7.76
CA LYS A 44 -17.09 14.91 -8.37
C LYS A 44 -16.52 13.64 -7.75
N ILE A 45 -15.22 13.64 -7.42
CA ILE A 45 -14.55 12.52 -6.76
C ILE A 45 -15.10 12.32 -5.34
N GLU A 46 -15.15 13.37 -4.52
CA GLU A 46 -15.65 13.27 -3.13
C GLU A 46 -17.14 12.90 -3.03
N ARG A 47 -17.92 13.16 -4.09
CA ARG A 47 -19.33 12.73 -4.18
C ARG A 47 -19.51 11.33 -4.79
N GLY A 48 -18.42 10.66 -5.19
CA GLY A 48 -18.48 9.32 -5.78
C GLY A 48 -18.94 9.28 -7.25
N HIS A 49 -19.07 10.43 -7.93
CA HIS A 49 -19.37 10.46 -9.37
C HIS A 49 -18.18 10.02 -10.23
N THR A 50 -16.96 10.09 -9.66
CA THR A 50 -15.74 9.61 -10.30
C THR A 50 -15.15 8.51 -9.44
N THR A 51 -15.24 7.27 -9.92
CA THR A 51 -14.68 6.08 -9.25
C THR A 51 -13.33 5.67 -9.83
N VAL A 52 -13.03 6.07 -11.07
CA VAL A 52 -11.76 5.80 -11.77
C VAL A 52 -11.01 7.10 -12.03
N LEU A 53 -9.75 7.16 -11.60
CA LEU A 53 -8.89 8.33 -11.81
C LEU A 53 -8.00 8.13 -13.04
N LYS A 54 -7.88 9.18 -13.86
CA LYS A 54 -6.83 9.24 -14.89
C LYS A 54 -5.47 9.45 -14.21
N GLN A 55 -4.41 8.92 -14.81
CA GLN A 55 -3.04 8.96 -14.25
C GLN A 55 -2.59 10.37 -13.85
N LYS A 56 -2.86 11.40 -14.67
CA LYS A 56 -2.53 12.81 -14.33
C LYS A 56 -3.26 13.28 -13.06
N THR A 57 -4.54 12.95 -12.93
CA THR A 57 -5.37 13.31 -11.77
C THR A 57 -4.93 12.55 -10.52
N GLN A 58 -4.59 11.26 -10.67
CA GLN A 58 -4.08 10.43 -9.60
C GLN A 58 -2.74 10.96 -9.06
N ARG A 59 -1.78 11.27 -9.93
CA ARG A 59 -0.49 11.91 -9.55
C ARG A 59 -0.69 13.21 -8.81
N GLY A 60 -1.54 14.10 -9.33
CA GLY A 60 -1.82 15.39 -8.70
C GLY A 60 -2.45 15.24 -7.32
N LEU A 61 -3.42 14.33 -7.19
CA LEU A 61 -4.07 14.05 -5.90
C LEU A 61 -3.12 13.41 -4.89
N ALA A 62 -2.31 12.44 -5.31
CA ALA A 62 -1.32 11.78 -4.48
C ALA A 62 -0.35 12.80 -3.88
N TYR A 63 0.15 13.71 -4.71
CA TYR A 63 1.00 14.83 -4.29
C TYR A 63 0.28 15.78 -3.32
N ALA A 64 -0.97 16.18 -3.62
CA ALA A 64 -1.68 17.12 -2.77
C ALA A 64 -2.03 16.55 -1.39
N LEU A 65 -2.43 15.27 -1.35
CA LEU A 65 -2.85 14.54 -0.15
C LEU A 65 -1.68 13.88 0.61
N ASP A 66 -0.44 14.03 0.12
CA ASP A 66 0.77 13.48 0.72
C ASP A 66 0.69 11.95 0.95
N ILE A 67 0.33 11.23 -0.12
CA ILE A 67 0.21 9.77 -0.14
C ILE A 67 0.82 9.16 -1.42
N PRO A 68 1.17 7.86 -1.41
CA PRO A 68 1.51 7.14 -2.62
C PRO A 68 0.33 7.04 -3.59
N GLU A 69 0.60 7.11 -4.91
CA GLU A 69 -0.41 6.94 -5.96
C GLU A 69 -1.17 5.61 -5.85
N ALA A 70 -0.46 4.56 -5.43
CA ALA A 70 -1.04 3.24 -5.26
C ALA A 70 -2.12 3.18 -4.18
N HIS A 71 -2.12 4.09 -3.19
CA HIS A 71 -3.20 4.13 -2.22
C HIS A 71 -4.51 4.61 -2.85
N LEU A 72 -4.43 5.57 -3.78
CA LEU A 72 -5.57 6.01 -4.57
C LEU A 72 -6.04 4.91 -5.54
N GLU A 73 -5.10 4.17 -6.13
CA GLU A 73 -5.43 3.03 -7.00
C GLU A 73 -6.15 1.93 -6.25
N ALA A 74 -5.64 1.56 -5.07
CA ALA A 74 -6.24 0.55 -4.22
C ALA A 74 -7.62 0.98 -3.72
N ALA A 75 -7.79 2.24 -3.29
CA ALA A 75 -9.10 2.79 -2.92
C ALA A 75 -10.08 2.86 -4.11
N ALA A 76 -9.60 3.11 -5.33
CA ALA A 76 -10.41 3.09 -6.54
C ALA A 76 -10.84 1.66 -6.94
N LYS A 77 -9.98 0.67 -6.71
CA LYS A 77 -10.23 -0.75 -7.01
C LYS A 77 -10.89 -1.51 -5.86
N GLY A 78 -11.01 -0.92 -4.67
CA GLY A 78 -11.51 -1.58 -3.47
C GLY A 78 -10.54 -2.62 -2.89
N ILE A 79 -9.24 -2.50 -3.17
CA ILE A 79 -8.18 -3.41 -2.71
C ILE A 79 -7.55 -2.84 -1.43
N SER A 80 -7.12 -3.70 -0.49
CA SER A 80 -6.44 -3.27 0.74
C SER A 80 -5.00 -2.82 0.47
N VAL A 81 -4.54 -1.79 1.19
CA VAL A 81 -3.22 -1.14 1.00
C VAL A 81 -2.11 -1.71 1.88
N GLU A 82 -2.36 -2.78 2.62
CA GLU A 82 -1.31 -3.50 3.35
C GLU A 82 -0.16 -3.96 2.42
N GLU A 83 -0.38 -3.93 1.10
CA GLU A 83 0.56 -4.35 0.07
C GLU A 83 1.54 -3.27 -0.46
N THR A 84 1.38 -1.98 -0.12
CA THR A 84 2.08 -0.90 -0.86
C THR A 84 3.42 -0.42 -0.29
N GLY A 85 3.74 -0.73 0.96
CA GLY A 85 5.00 -0.31 1.59
C GLY A 85 5.67 -1.38 2.45
N ALA A 86 5.06 -2.56 2.56
CA ALA A 86 5.64 -3.64 3.31
C ALA A 86 6.82 -4.23 2.52
N LEU A 87 7.94 -4.45 3.20
CA LEU A 87 9.05 -5.16 2.60
C LEU A 87 8.58 -6.57 2.24
N LYS A 88 8.63 -6.89 0.95
CA LYS A 88 8.26 -8.18 0.40
C LYS A 88 9.50 -8.99 0.06
N PHE A 89 9.44 -10.30 0.26
CA PHE A 89 10.50 -11.21 -0.15
C PHE A 89 9.95 -12.57 -0.54
N CYS A 90 10.70 -13.29 -1.36
CA CYS A 90 10.38 -14.68 -1.67
C CYS A 90 11.07 -15.62 -0.67
N PRO A 91 10.35 -16.42 0.12
CA PRO A 91 10.96 -17.35 1.09
C PRO A 91 11.76 -18.48 0.43
N GLN A 92 11.47 -18.79 -0.84
CA GLN A 92 12.16 -19.83 -1.61
C GLN A 92 13.44 -19.32 -2.29
N CYS A 93 13.44 -18.06 -2.73
CA CYS A 93 14.55 -17.48 -3.50
C CYS A 93 15.44 -16.55 -2.68
N TRP A 94 14.99 -16.08 -1.53
CA TRP A 94 15.79 -15.18 -0.69
C TRP A 94 16.88 -15.95 0.06
N ILE A 95 18.11 -15.45 -0.07
CA ILE A 95 19.28 -15.96 0.63
C ILE A 95 19.57 -15.01 1.81
N PRO A 96 19.55 -15.51 3.07
CA PRO A 96 19.90 -14.70 4.22
C PRO A 96 21.23 -13.95 4.08
N GLY A 97 21.24 -12.68 4.46
CA GLY A 97 22.40 -11.81 4.33
C GLY A 97 22.57 -11.15 2.94
N ASN A 98 21.77 -11.54 1.95
CA ASN A 98 21.68 -10.83 0.67
C ASN A 98 20.52 -9.84 0.67
N ALA A 99 20.69 -8.77 -0.11
CA ALA A 99 19.62 -7.83 -0.37
C ALA A 99 18.44 -8.53 -1.09
N PRO A 100 17.18 -8.14 -0.81
CA PRO A 100 16.04 -8.64 -1.57
C PRO A 100 16.13 -8.22 -3.03
N ASP A 101 15.55 -9.03 -3.91
CA ASP A 101 15.42 -8.68 -5.32
C ASP A 101 14.58 -7.40 -5.45
N ALA A 102 15.08 -6.42 -6.20
CA ALA A 102 14.39 -5.14 -6.40
C ALA A 102 12.99 -5.32 -7.00
N MET A 103 12.76 -6.39 -7.77
CA MET A 103 11.46 -6.70 -8.35
C MET A 103 10.41 -7.03 -7.29
N TRP A 104 10.81 -7.63 -6.16
CA TRP A 104 9.89 -7.93 -5.06
C TRP A 104 9.42 -6.68 -4.34
N LEU A 105 10.24 -5.62 -4.34
CA LEU A 105 9.91 -4.33 -3.75
C LEU A 105 8.94 -3.51 -4.61
N HIS A 106 8.61 -3.98 -5.82
CA HIS A 106 7.60 -3.34 -6.64
C HIS A 106 6.22 -3.46 -5.98
N ILE A 107 5.45 -2.38 -6.05
CA ILE A 107 4.17 -2.24 -5.37
C ILE A 107 3.15 -3.31 -5.79
N HIS A 108 3.14 -3.65 -7.08
CA HIS A 108 2.28 -4.68 -7.65
C HIS A 108 2.91 -6.08 -7.68
N ALA A 109 4.07 -6.29 -7.05
CA ALA A 109 4.64 -7.63 -6.94
C ALA A 109 3.90 -8.40 -5.84
N HIS A 110 3.13 -9.42 -6.25
CA HIS A 110 2.50 -10.39 -5.34
C HIS A 110 3.19 -11.75 -5.38
N TYR A 111 3.83 -12.09 -6.50
CA TYR A 111 4.49 -13.38 -6.73
C TYR A 111 5.93 -13.18 -7.16
N CYS A 112 6.80 -14.13 -6.80
CA CYS A 112 8.18 -14.14 -7.22
C CYS A 112 8.28 -14.45 -8.71
N PHE A 113 8.85 -13.52 -9.48
CA PHE A 113 9.05 -13.72 -10.93
C PHE A 113 9.96 -14.92 -11.27
N ARG A 114 10.77 -15.40 -10.31
CA ARG A 114 11.69 -16.52 -10.51
C ARG A 114 11.05 -17.89 -10.26
N CYS A 115 10.34 -18.06 -9.14
CA CYS A 115 9.80 -19.37 -8.73
C CYS A 115 8.26 -19.44 -8.68
N GLY A 116 7.57 -18.33 -8.89
CA GLY A 116 6.10 -18.26 -8.83
C GLY A 116 5.50 -18.29 -7.43
N SER A 117 6.29 -18.48 -6.36
CA SER A 117 5.76 -18.47 -4.99
C SER A 117 5.25 -17.08 -4.59
N ALA A 118 4.20 -17.03 -3.76
CA ALA A 118 3.70 -15.79 -3.18
C ALA A 118 4.78 -15.09 -2.35
N LEU A 119 4.87 -13.76 -2.51
CA LEU A 119 5.77 -12.94 -1.72
C LEU A 119 5.22 -12.72 -0.33
N ARG A 120 6.10 -12.78 0.66
CA ARG A 120 5.76 -12.61 2.07
C ARG A 120 6.18 -11.24 2.57
N HIS A 121 5.36 -10.69 3.45
CA HIS A 121 5.59 -9.42 4.13
C HIS A 121 5.34 -9.51 5.65
N ASN A 122 4.83 -10.65 6.12
CA ASN A 122 4.56 -10.94 7.53
C ASN A 122 5.21 -12.27 7.93
N CYS A 123 5.45 -12.45 9.23
CA CYS A 123 5.93 -13.71 9.77
C CYS A 123 4.85 -14.79 9.71
N VAL A 124 5.19 -15.96 9.16
CA VAL A 124 4.27 -17.12 9.06
C VAL A 124 3.78 -17.67 10.41
N GLN A 125 4.43 -17.33 11.52
CA GLN A 125 4.10 -17.86 12.83
C GLN A 125 3.28 -16.89 13.70
N CYS A 126 3.72 -15.63 13.77
CA CYS A 126 3.14 -14.63 14.68
C CYS A 126 2.51 -13.45 13.95
N ASP A 127 2.45 -13.51 12.62
CA ASP A 127 1.87 -12.51 11.72
C ASP A 127 2.42 -11.08 11.87
N SER A 128 3.53 -10.92 12.61
CA SER A 128 4.16 -9.62 12.77
C SER A 128 4.78 -9.15 11.44
N PRO A 129 4.66 -7.86 11.10
CA PRO A 129 5.18 -7.33 9.85
C PRO A 129 6.70 -7.43 9.80
N ILE A 130 7.23 -7.79 8.63
CA ILE A 130 8.67 -7.91 8.42
C ILE A 130 9.20 -6.53 8.03
N THR A 131 9.91 -5.91 8.98
CA THR A 131 10.49 -4.57 8.80
C THR A 131 11.92 -4.60 8.27
N SER A 132 12.61 -5.75 8.32
CA SER A 132 13.98 -5.89 7.86
C SER A 132 14.33 -7.35 7.54
N LEU A 133 15.08 -7.55 6.45
CA LEU A 133 15.73 -8.83 6.08
C LEU A 133 17.21 -8.89 6.48
N LYS A 134 17.67 -7.99 7.36
CA LYS A 134 19.05 -8.06 7.87
C LYS A 134 19.31 -9.36 8.63
N HIS A 135 18.27 -9.89 9.28
CA HIS A 135 18.32 -11.15 10.03
C HIS A 135 17.40 -12.19 9.38
N ARG A 136 17.75 -13.48 9.55
CA ARG A 136 16.99 -14.61 8.97
C ARG A 136 15.78 -15.06 9.78
N PHE A 137 15.55 -14.44 10.93
CA PHE A 137 14.54 -14.82 11.90
C PHE A 137 13.65 -13.63 12.26
N CYS A 138 12.40 -13.92 12.60
CA CYS A 138 11.49 -12.95 13.19
C CYS A 138 12.02 -12.52 14.56
N PRO A 139 12.12 -11.21 14.86
CA PRO A 139 12.60 -10.72 16.15
C PRO A 139 11.61 -10.97 17.30
N TYR A 140 10.35 -11.28 16.98
CA TYR A 140 9.29 -11.46 17.99
C TYR A 140 9.11 -12.92 18.41
N CYS A 141 9.09 -13.85 17.46
CA CYS A 141 8.82 -15.27 17.74
C CYS A 141 10.00 -16.20 17.43
N GLY A 142 11.10 -15.69 16.85
CA GLY A 142 12.28 -16.47 16.50
C GLY A 142 12.11 -17.39 15.28
N THR A 143 10.94 -17.46 14.66
CA THR A 143 10.72 -18.30 13.47
C THR A 143 11.54 -17.80 12.28
N ALA A 144 12.17 -18.73 11.57
CA ALA A 144 12.92 -18.42 10.36
C ALA A 144 11.98 -17.93 9.25
N TYR A 145 12.38 -16.89 8.52
CA TYR A 145 11.56 -16.34 7.44
C TYR A 145 11.34 -17.29 6.26
N ASN A 146 12.26 -18.24 6.06
CA ASN A 146 12.16 -19.28 5.04
C ASN A 146 11.41 -20.53 5.53
N ALA A 147 10.85 -20.51 6.73
CA ALA A 147 10.04 -21.63 7.20
C ALA A 147 8.81 -21.83 6.29
N PRO A 148 8.38 -23.07 6.04
CA PRO A 148 7.13 -23.33 5.34
C PRO A 148 5.96 -22.71 6.13
N GLU A 149 4.87 -22.38 5.43
CA GLU A 149 3.62 -22.04 6.10
C GLU A 149 3.17 -23.22 6.98
N LYS A 150 2.57 -22.91 8.13
CA LYS A 150 1.93 -23.95 8.94
C LYS A 150 0.87 -24.63 8.07
N ALA A 151 1.02 -25.94 7.87
CA ALA A 151 -0.08 -26.75 7.38
C ALA A 151 -1.18 -26.71 8.46
N GLU A 152 -2.27 -26.01 8.19
CA GLU A 152 -3.50 -26.15 8.96
C GLU A 152 -3.94 -27.62 8.83
N SER A 153 -3.94 -28.32 9.98
CA SER A 153 -4.47 -29.68 10.13
C SER A 153 -5.84 -29.62 10.76
#